data_AF-A0A1Y1L4M9-F1
#
_entry.id   AF-A0A1Y1L4M9-F1
#
_cell.length_a   1.000
_cell.length_b   1.000
_cell.length_c   1.000
_cell.angle_alpha   90.00
_cell.angle_beta   90.00
_cell.angle_gamma   90.00
#
_symmetry.space_group_name_H-M   'P 1'
#
loop_
_entity.id
_entity.type
_entity.pdbx_description
1 polymer ?
#
loop_
_entity_poly.entity_id
_entity_poly.type
_entity_poly.pdbx_seq_one_letter_code
_entity_poly.pdbx_strand_id
1 'polypeptide(L)'
;TNIKHHFKRHLLNHKVSKDFQCVNCHYGTNVKDNFKQHLLKHKVSKDFTCAHCQYGTNIKHHFKRHLLNHKVSKDFQCVNCHYGTNVKDNFKQHLLKHKVSKDF
;
A
#
# COMPACT_ATOMS: atom_id res chain seq x y z
N THR A 1 -12.31 0.85 -22.13
CA THR A 1 -13.33 1.23 -21.11
C THR A 1 -12.76 1.58 -19.73
N ASN A 2 -11.64 1.01 -19.27
CA ASN A 2 -11.06 1.30 -17.94
C ASN A 2 -10.27 2.62 -17.83
N ILE A 3 -9.53 3.00 -18.89
CA ILE A 3 -8.67 4.19 -18.92
C ILE A 3 -9.44 5.49 -18.64
N LYS A 4 -10.65 5.62 -19.20
CA LYS A 4 -11.53 6.80 -18.99
C LYS A 4 -11.96 6.94 -17.53
N HIS A 5 -12.27 5.82 -16.85
CA HIS A 5 -12.60 5.83 -15.43
C HIS A 5 -11.37 6.19 -14.59
N HIS A 6 -10.21 5.61 -14.89
CA HIS A 6 -8.95 5.94 -14.20
C HIS A 6 -8.59 7.42 -14.33
N PHE A 7 -8.72 7.98 -15.55
CA PHE A 7 -8.47 9.39 -15.81
C PHE A 7 -9.44 10.30 -15.05
N LYS A 8 -10.76 10.02 -15.09
CA LYS A 8 -11.75 10.76 -14.29
C LYS A 8 -11.41 10.74 -12.80
N ARG A 9 -11.00 9.60 -12.26
CA ARG A 9 -10.57 9.48 -10.86
C ARG A 9 -9.30 10.27 -10.59
N HIS A 10 -8.32 10.27 -11.50
CA HIS A 10 -7.09 11.06 -11.36
C HIS A 10 -7.39 12.56 -11.26
N LEU A 11 -8.33 13.07 -12.07
CA LEU A 11 -8.74 14.48 -12.03
C LEU A 11 -9.25 14.93 -10.65
N LEU A 12 -9.79 14.01 -9.83
CA LEU A 12 -10.24 14.31 -8.47
C LEU A 12 -9.10 14.69 -7.52
N ASN A 13 -7.86 14.33 -7.83
CA ASN A 13 -6.69 14.71 -7.03
C ASN A 13 -6.33 16.19 -7.21
N HIS A 14 -6.67 16.78 -8.37
CA HIS A 14 -6.40 18.19 -8.68
C HIS A 14 -7.47 19.14 -8.11
N LYS A 15 -8.58 18.60 -7.62
CA LYS A 15 -9.64 19.39 -6.98
C LYS A 15 -9.19 19.84 -5.58
N VAL A 16 -9.30 21.16 -5.35
CA VAL A 16 -8.94 21.81 -4.07
C VAL A 16 -9.88 21.36 -2.95
N SER A 17 -11.20 21.38 -3.18
CA SER A 17 -12.16 20.90 -2.19
C SER A 17 -12.12 19.38 -2.05
N LYS A 18 -12.47 18.88 -0.85
CA LYS A 18 -12.57 17.46 -0.52
C LYS A 18 -14.02 17.10 -0.22
N ASP A 19 -14.61 16.27 -1.08
CA ASP A 19 -16.03 15.91 -1.02
C ASP A 19 -16.34 14.92 0.12
N PHE A 20 -15.35 14.14 0.56
CA PHE A 20 -15.48 13.24 1.69
C PHE A 20 -14.52 13.66 2.80
N GLN A 21 -15.08 14.12 3.92
CA GLN A 21 -14.33 14.54 5.11
C GLN A 21 -14.63 13.61 6.28
N CYS A 22 -13.60 13.24 7.03
CA CYS A 22 -13.76 12.44 8.23
C CYS A 22 -14.22 13.33 9.38
N VAL A 23 -15.21 12.87 10.15
CA VAL A 23 -15.69 13.58 11.34
C VAL A 23 -14.79 13.35 12.56
N ASN A 24 -14.01 12.27 12.56
CA ASN A 24 -13.17 11.87 13.69
C ASN A 24 -11.72 12.38 13.57
N CYS A 25 -11.32 12.97 12.44
CA CYS A 25 -10.00 13.56 12.23
C CYS A 25 -9.96 14.45 10.97
N HIS A 26 -8.85 15.15 10.73
CA HIS A 26 -8.71 16.08 9.60
C HIS A 26 -8.54 15.42 8.21
N TYR A 27 -8.77 14.12 8.06
CA TYR A 27 -8.61 13.45 6.76
C TYR A 27 -9.74 13.81 5.80
N GLY A 28 -9.38 14.20 4.57
CA GLY A 28 -10.33 14.45 3.48
C GLY A 28 -9.85 13.88 2.15
N THR A 29 -10.77 13.40 1.31
CA THR A 29 -10.49 12.90 -0.03
C THR A 29 -11.67 13.11 -0.98
N ASN A 30 -11.42 13.11 -2.28
CA ASN A 30 -12.47 13.09 -3.31
C ASN A 30 -12.77 11.68 -3.82
N VAL A 31 -12.03 10.67 -3.37
CA VAL A 31 -12.18 9.29 -3.82
C VAL A 31 -12.93 8.49 -2.76
N LYS A 32 -14.18 8.10 -3.07
CA LYS A 32 -15.08 7.39 -2.15
C LYS A 32 -14.47 6.12 -1.55
N ASP A 33 -13.76 5.33 -2.37
CA ASP A 33 -13.15 4.09 -1.91
C ASP A 33 -12.00 4.34 -0.92
N ASN A 34 -11.21 5.39 -1.14
CA ASN A 34 -10.18 5.82 -0.19
C ASN A 34 -10.80 6.28 1.13
N PHE A 35 -11.93 6.98 1.07
CA PHE A 35 -12.65 7.40 2.28
C PHE A 35 -13.17 6.19 3.08
N LYS A 36 -13.83 5.23 2.41
CA LYS A 36 -14.28 3.98 3.04
C LYS A 36 -13.12 3.23 3.70
N GLN A 37 -11.99 3.10 3.00
CA GLN A 37 -10.81 2.45 3.55
C GLN A 37 -10.23 3.24 4.74
N HIS A 38 -10.23 4.57 4.67
CA HIS A 38 -9.78 5.43 5.76
C HIS A 38 -10.60 5.19 7.03
N LEU A 39 -11.92 5.07 6.94
CA LEU A 39 -12.79 4.84 8.09
C LEU A 39 -12.41 3.55 8.85
N LEU A 40 -11.81 2.56 8.18
CA LEU A 40 -11.32 1.34 8.82
C LEU A 40 -10.16 1.58 9.81
N LYS A 41 -9.49 2.74 9.76
CA LYS A 41 -8.48 3.13 10.74
C LYS A 41 -9.07 3.46 12.10
N HIS A 42 -10.29 4.00 12.11
CA HIS A 42 -11.03 4.35 13.33
C HIS A 42 -11.73 3.14 13.96
N LYS A 43 -11.83 2.03 13.23
CA LYS A 43 -12.37 0.78 13.75
C LYS A 43 -11.37 0.14 14.74
N VAL A 44 -11.84 -0.05 15.98
CA VAL A 44 -11.07 -0.65 17.07
C VAL A 44 -10.73 -2.10 16.77
N SER A 45 -11.72 -2.90 16.36
CA SER A 45 -11.49 -4.31 16.00
C SER A 45 -10.72 -4.46 14.69
N LYS A 46 -9.97 -5.56 14.57
CA LYS A 46 -9.23 -5.94 13.36
C LYS A 46 -9.85 -7.19 12.75
N ASP A 47 -10.36 -7.06 11.53
CA ASP A 47 -11.04 -8.15 10.81
C ASP A 47 -10.08 -9.23 10.30
N PHE A 48 -8.81 -8.88 10.08
CA PHE A 48 -7.78 -9.81 9.64
C PHE A 48 -6.65 -9.84 10.67
N THR A 49 -6.57 -10.93 11.43
CA THR A 49 -5.53 -11.19 12.43
C THR A 49 -4.59 -12.29 11.97
N CYS A 50 -3.30 -12.14 12.24
CA CYS A 50 -2.32 -13.16 11.91
C CYS A 50 -2.34 -14.27 12.99
N ALA A 51 -2.27 -15.53 12.57
CA ALA A 51 -2.16 -16.66 13.49
C ALA A 51 -0.74 -16.84 14.06
N HIS A 52 0.28 -16.26 13.42
CA HIS A 52 1.70 -16.46 13.75
C HIS A 52 2.30 -15.31 14.57
N CYS A 53 1.60 -14.18 14.70
CA CYS A 53 2.06 -13.03 15.47
C CYS A 53 0.91 -12.07 15.81
N GLN A 54 1.20 -11.01 16.58
CA GLN A 54 0.20 -10.03 17.03
C GLN A 54 -0.26 -9.03 15.94
N TYR A 55 0.06 -9.26 14.67
CA TYR A 55 -0.33 -8.35 13.59
C TYR A 55 -1.82 -8.48 13.27
N GLY A 56 -2.52 -7.34 13.23
CA GLY A 56 -3.91 -7.25 12.81
C GLY A 56 -4.18 -6.04 11.93
N THR A 57 -5.07 -6.17 10.94
CA THR A 57 -5.49 -5.06 10.07
C THR A 57 -6.93 -5.23 9.60
N ASN A 58 -7.57 -4.12 9.20
CA ASN A 58 -8.87 -4.14 8.53
C ASN A 58 -8.75 -4.13 7.00
N ILE A 59 -7.52 -4.12 6.47
CA ILE A 59 -7.26 -3.98 5.04
C ILE A 59 -6.72 -5.30 4.49
N LYS A 60 -7.56 -6.01 3.72
CA LYS A 60 -7.26 -7.36 3.18
C LYS A 60 -5.93 -7.44 2.42
N HIS A 61 -5.62 -6.47 1.57
CA HIS A 61 -4.37 -6.51 0.80
C HIS A 61 -3.13 -6.25 1.66
N HIS A 62 -3.25 -5.46 2.74
CA HIS A 62 -2.18 -5.32 3.73
C HIS A 62 -1.96 -6.63 4.47
N PHE A 63 -3.03 -7.34 4.85
CA PHE A 63 -2.92 -8.65 5.48
C PHE A 63 -2.22 -9.66 4.58
N LYS A 64 -2.64 -9.79 3.32
CA LYS A 64 -1.97 -10.66 2.34
C LYS A 64 -0.49 -10.34 2.18
N ARG A 65 -0.13 -9.05 2.09
CA ARG A 65 1.27 -8.62 2.02
C ARG A 65 2.02 -8.97 3.30
N HIS A 66 1.41 -8.78 4.48
CA HIS A 66 2.01 -9.14 5.76
C HIS A 66 2.36 -10.64 5.83
N LEU A 67 1.49 -11.52 5.33
CA LEU A 67 1.74 -12.96 5.33
C LEU A 67 3.04 -13.34 4.59
N LEU A 68 3.49 -12.52 3.63
CA LEU A 68 4.75 -12.72 2.93
C LEU A 68 5.99 -12.58 3.81
N ASN A 69 5.86 -11.94 4.99
CA ASN A 69 6.95 -11.83 5.96
C ASN A 69 7.20 -13.16 6.68
N HIS A 70 6.18 -14.01 6.80
CA HIS A 70 6.30 -15.34 7.42
C HIS A 70 6.86 -16.40 6.45
N LYS A 71 6.97 -16.06 5.16
CA LYS A 71 7.57 -16.95 4.17
C LYS A 71 9.09 -16.97 4.31
N VAL A 72 9.65 -18.18 4.46
CA VAL A 72 11.09 -18.41 4.63
C VAL A 72 11.86 -18.05 3.35
N SER A 73 11.40 -18.50 2.18
CA SER A 73 12.04 -18.16 0.92
C SER A 73 11.76 -16.71 0.50
N LYS A 74 12.67 -16.13 -0.28
CA LYS A 74 12.52 -14.80 -0.90
C LYS A 74 12.32 -14.95 -2.41
N ASP A 75 11.15 -14.55 -2.89
CA ASP A 75 10.76 -14.69 -4.31
C ASP A 75 11.49 -13.69 -5.23
N PHE A 76 11.91 -12.55 -4.70
CA PHE A 76 12.67 -11.54 -5.43
C PHE A 76 14.06 -11.39 -4.81
N GLN A 77 15.09 -11.81 -5.54
CA GLN A 77 16.49 -11.69 -5.13
C GLN A 77 17.23 -10.74 -6.07
N CYS A 78 18.05 -9.86 -5.50
CA CYS A 78 18.92 -9.00 -6.28
C CYS A 78 20.11 -9.81 -6.80
N VAL A 79 20.46 -9.62 -8.07
CA VAL A 79 21.65 -10.25 -8.66
C VAL A 79 22.94 -9.50 -8.33
N ASN A 80 22.83 -8.22 -7.95
CA ASN A 80 23.99 -7.35 -7.70
C ASN A 80 24.37 -7.25 -6.21
N CYS A 81 23.57 -7.79 -5.30
CA CYS A 81 23.86 -7.84 -3.86
C CYS A 81 22.98 -8.87 -3.14
N HIS A 82 23.20 -9.07 -1.84
CA HIS A 82 22.47 -10.06 -1.03
C HIS A 82 21.03 -9.66 -0.66
N TYR A 83 20.46 -8.60 -1.23
CA TYR A 83 19.10 -8.17 -0.91
C TYR A 83 18.05 -9.14 -1.48
N GLY A 84 17.13 -9.60 -0.63
CA GLY A 84 16.00 -10.43 -1.03
C GLY A 84 14.70 -10.02 -0.34
N THR A 85 13.57 -10.10 -1.04
CA THR A 85 12.25 -9.78 -0.50
C THR A 85 11.14 -10.61 -1.17
N ASN A 86 10.01 -10.76 -0.50
CA ASN A 86 8.78 -11.32 -1.09
C ASN A 86 7.84 -10.22 -1.62
N VAL A 87 8.18 -8.95 -1.42
CA VAL A 87 7.33 -7.81 -1.80
C VAL A 87 7.88 -7.16 -3.07
N LYS A 88 7.17 -7.32 -4.19
CA LYS A 88 7.56 -6.82 -5.51
C LYS A 88 7.89 -5.33 -5.53
N ASP A 89 7.09 -4.51 -4.85
CA ASP A 89 7.30 -3.05 -4.84
C ASP A 89 8.58 -2.67 -4.09
N ASN A 90 8.88 -3.35 -2.97
CA ASN A 90 10.13 -3.17 -2.24
C ASN A 90 11.33 -3.57 -3.12
N PHE A 91 11.21 -4.66 -3.88
CA PHE A 91 12.26 -5.07 -4.82
C PHE A 91 12.48 -4.02 -5.92
N LYS A 92 11.42 -3.51 -6.53
CA LYS A 92 11.52 -2.42 -7.53
C LYS A 92 12.21 -1.19 -6.96
N GLN A 93 11.81 -0.75 -5.76
CA GLN A 93 12.45 0.39 -5.09
C GLN A 93 13.92 0.11 -4.77
N HIS A 94 14.25 -1.10 -4.32
CA HIS A 94 15.63 -1.51 -4.09
C HIS A 94 16.48 -1.41 -5.37
N LEU A 95 15.97 -1.86 -6.52
CA LEU A 95 16.69 -1.79 -7.79
C LEU A 95 17.03 -0.36 -8.23
N LEU A 96 16.26 0.65 -7.78
CA LEU A 96 16.59 2.04 -8.07
C LEU A 96 17.89 2.49 -7.39
N LYS A 97 18.26 1.91 -6.24
CA LYS A 97 19.53 2.22 -5.56
C LYS A 97 20.75 1.84 -6.39
N HIS A 98 20.66 0.74 -7.14
CA HIS A 98 21.72 0.29 -8.06
C HIS A 98 21.80 1.09 -9.36
N LYS A 99 20.75 1.84 -9.70
CA LYS A 99 20.79 2.76 -10.85
C LYS A 99 21.50 4.06 -10.48
N VAL A 100 21.39 4.51 -9.24
CA VAL A 100 22.08 5.71 -8.73
C VAL A 100 23.59 5.47 -8.57
N SER A 101 24.02 4.21 -8.35
CA SER A 101 25.44 3.86 -8.18
C SER A 101 26.22 3.65 -9.49
N LYS A 102 25.64 3.91 -10.67
CA LYS A 102 26.29 3.71 -11.97
C LYS A 102 26.73 4.99 -12.69
N ASP A 103 26.49 6.15 -12.10
CA ASP A 103 26.94 7.45 -12.64
C ASP A 103 27.95 8.10 -11.68
N PHE A 104 29.20 7.63 -11.71
CA PHE A 104 30.40 8.34 -11.25
C PHE A 104 31.59 7.94 -12.12
#